data_AF-A0A0S8GA73-F1
#
_entry.id   AF-A0A0S8GA73-F1
#
_cell.length_a   1.000
_cell.length_b   1.000
_cell.length_c   1.000
_cell.angle_alpha   90.00
_cell.angle_beta   90.00
_cell.angle_gamma   90.00
#
_symmetry.space_group_name_H-M   'P 1'
#
loop_
_entity.id
_entity.type
_entity.pdbx_description
1 polymer ?
#
loop_
_entity_poly.entity_id
_entity_poly.type
_entity_poly.pdbx_seq_one_letter_code
_entity_poly.pdbx_strand_id
1 'polypeptide(L)'
;MMEQLERLLDVDRSPAARLEYYQGILGRLKRRMVATMGTGIADLLATQAVSRVAMDHPIATDLGIEDGGVTFDAFSDLDEARAEPLAAACKDLVIAFFDILSELTGQVLTQGWLREIEDGE
;
A
#
# COMPACT_ATOMS: atom_id res chain seq x y z
N MET A 1 -10.12 -5.80 12.52
CA MET A 1 -8.93 -5.67 11.67
C MET A 1 -9.12 -4.52 10.69
N MET A 2 -10.14 -4.55 9.81
CA MET A 2 -10.39 -3.41 8.89
C MET A 2 -10.62 -2.09 9.63
N GLU A 3 -11.42 -2.07 10.70
CA GLU A 3 -11.57 -0.87 11.55
C GLU A 3 -10.27 -0.39 12.23
N GLN A 4 -9.27 -1.25 12.41
CA GLN A 4 -7.96 -0.84 12.94
C GLN A 4 -7.12 -0.22 11.83
N LEU A 5 -7.09 -0.88 10.66
CA LEU A 5 -6.41 -0.38 9.49
C LEU A 5 -6.97 0.98 9.04
N GLU A 6 -8.29 1.13 8.99
CA GLU A 6 -8.93 2.40 8.64
C GLU A 6 -8.53 3.52 9.59
N ARG A 7 -8.45 3.26 10.90
CA ARG A 7 -7.97 4.24 11.88
C ARG A 7 -6.51 4.58 11.71
N LEU A 8 -5.65 3.61 11.41
CA LEU A 8 -4.24 3.85 11.10
C LEU A 8 -4.09 4.76 9.86
N LEU A 9 -4.97 4.57 8.89
CA LEU A 9 -4.98 5.31 7.63
C LEU A 9 -5.82 6.59 7.68
N ASP A 10 -6.47 6.92 8.79
CA ASP A 10 -7.24 8.14 8.96
C ASP A 10 -6.40 9.22 9.65
N VAL A 11 -5.48 9.79 8.87
CA VAL A 11 -4.51 10.77 9.33
C VAL A 11 -4.91 12.18 8.92
N ASP A 12 -5.06 13.08 9.89
CA ASP A 12 -5.28 14.52 9.64
C ASP A 12 -3.96 15.22 9.29
N ARG A 13 -3.59 15.17 8.01
CA ARG A 13 -2.34 15.71 7.47
C ARG A 13 -2.55 16.30 6.08
N SER A 14 -1.62 17.16 5.64
CA SER A 14 -1.61 17.67 4.27
C SER A 14 -1.55 16.52 3.24
N PRO A 15 -2.03 16.71 2.00
CA PRO A 15 -2.05 15.67 0.98
C PRO A 15 -0.67 15.04 0.74
N ALA A 16 0.37 15.87 0.64
CA ALA A 16 1.75 15.42 0.48
C ALA A 16 2.23 14.58 1.69
N ALA A 17 1.92 15.00 2.92
CA ALA A 17 2.31 14.27 4.12
C ALA A 17 1.55 12.94 4.29
N ARG A 18 0.27 12.89 3.86
CA ARG A 18 -0.50 11.63 3.80
C ARG A 18 0.10 10.67 2.78
N LEU A 19 0.44 11.19 1.61
CA LEU A 19 1.05 10.42 0.55
C LEU A 19 2.39 9.79 1.01
N GLU A 20 3.30 10.59 1.57
CA GLU A 20 4.56 10.09 2.14
C GLU A 20 4.31 9.02 3.22
N TYR A 21 3.33 9.26 4.10
CA TYR A 21 2.95 8.31 5.14
C TYR A 21 2.47 6.96 4.57
N TYR A 22 1.55 6.97 3.60
CA TYR A 22 1.05 5.75 2.97
C TYR A 22 2.13 5.02 2.16
N GLN A 23 3.03 5.75 1.49
CA GLN A 23 4.20 5.16 0.83
C GLN A 23 5.12 4.44 1.83
N GLY A 24 5.35 5.03 3.00
CA GLY A 24 6.09 4.40 4.08
C GLY A 24 5.47 3.07 4.51
N ILE A 25 4.14 3.04 4.65
CA ILE A 25 3.38 1.81 4.95
C ILE A 25 3.55 0.77 3.83
N LEU A 26 3.31 1.16 2.58
CA LEU A 26 3.42 0.27 1.42
C LEU A 26 4.84 -0.31 1.26
N GLY A 27 5.87 0.51 1.49
CA GLY A 27 7.26 0.06 1.50
C GLY A 27 7.56 -0.95 2.62
N ARG A 28 7.02 -0.74 3.83
CA ARG A 28 7.12 -1.71 4.94
C ARG A 28 6.40 -3.01 4.60
N LEU A 29 5.19 -2.94 4.06
CA LEU A 29 4.42 -4.10 3.60
C LEU A 29 5.18 -4.88 2.53
N LYS A 30 5.72 -4.22 1.50
CA LYS A 30 6.51 -4.87 0.45
C LYS A 30 7.69 -5.63 1.04
N ARG A 31 8.48 -4.99 1.91
CA ARG A 31 9.62 -5.65 2.58
C ARG A 31 9.17 -6.87 3.37
N ARG A 32 8.05 -6.77 4.10
CA ARG A 32 7.52 -7.86 4.91
C ARG A 32 7.00 -9.02 4.08
N MET A 33 6.30 -8.73 2.98
CA MET A 33 5.88 -9.73 2.00
C MET A 33 7.10 -10.44 1.41
N VAL A 34 8.06 -9.71 0.87
CA VAL A 34 9.29 -10.29 0.30
C VAL A 34 9.99 -11.20 1.32
N ALA A 35 10.13 -10.76 2.57
CA ALA A 35 10.75 -11.55 3.63
C ALA A 35 9.98 -12.84 3.99
N THR A 36 8.67 -12.87 3.78
CA THR A 36 7.81 -13.99 4.21
C THR A 36 7.53 -14.98 3.09
N MET A 37 7.26 -14.50 1.86
CA MET A 37 6.81 -15.31 0.73
C MET A 37 7.73 -15.22 -0.50
N GLY A 38 8.80 -14.43 -0.43
CA GLY A 38 9.72 -14.20 -1.54
C GLY A 38 9.21 -13.17 -2.55
N THR A 39 10.14 -12.66 -3.37
CA THR A 39 9.89 -11.55 -4.31
C THR A 39 8.81 -11.86 -5.33
N GLY A 40 8.84 -13.03 -5.97
CA GLY A 40 7.88 -13.36 -7.03
C GLY A 40 6.42 -13.39 -6.57
N ILE A 41 6.14 -13.90 -5.36
CA ILE A 41 4.78 -13.88 -4.81
C ILE A 41 4.40 -12.46 -4.38
N ALA A 42 5.32 -11.74 -3.72
CA ALA A 42 5.07 -10.37 -3.30
C ALA A 42 4.72 -9.44 -4.48
N ASP A 43 5.41 -9.56 -5.60
CA ASP A 43 5.16 -8.77 -6.81
C ASP A 43 3.83 -9.15 -7.48
N LEU A 44 3.46 -10.43 -7.46
CA LEU A 44 2.15 -10.89 -7.94
C LEU A 44 1.01 -10.28 -7.12
N LEU A 45 1.12 -10.29 -5.78
CA LEU A 45 0.12 -9.68 -4.90
C LEU A 45 0.05 -8.17 -5.10
N ALA A 46 1.20 -7.52 -5.30
CA ALA A 46 1.26 -6.10 -5.58
C ALA A 46 0.57 -5.74 -6.89
N THR A 47 0.81 -6.53 -7.95
CA THR A 47 0.14 -6.37 -9.24
C THR A 47 -1.37 -6.53 -9.11
N GLN A 48 -1.83 -7.52 -8.34
CA GLN A 48 -3.26 -7.72 -8.08
C GLN A 48 -3.87 -6.56 -7.28
N ALA A 49 -3.20 -6.07 -6.25
CA ALA A 49 -3.65 -4.95 -5.44
C ALA A 49 -3.78 -3.68 -6.29
N VAL A 50 -2.76 -3.35 -7.09
CA VAL A 50 -2.81 -2.20 -8.01
C VAL A 50 -3.92 -2.36 -9.03
N SER A 51 -4.11 -3.56 -9.59
CA SER A 51 -5.19 -3.81 -10.56
C SER A 51 -6.57 -3.62 -9.94
N ARG A 52 -6.79 -4.02 -8.67
CA ARG A 52 -8.05 -3.78 -7.95
C ARG A 52 -8.30 -2.28 -7.77
N VAL A 53 -7.29 -1.52 -7.32
CA VAL A 53 -7.41 -0.08 -7.05
C VAL A 53 -7.51 0.75 -8.32
N ALA A 54 -6.86 0.34 -9.41
CA ALA A 54 -6.87 1.04 -10.70
C ALA A 54 -8.28 1.17 -11.32
N MET A 55 -9.23 0.33 -10.90
CA MET A 55 -10.63 0.42 -11.34
C MET A 55 -11.31 1.71 -10.88
N ASP A 56 -11.03 2.14 -9.64
CA ASP A 56 -11.63 3.33 -9.03
C ASP A 56 -10.67 4.54 -9.07
N HIS A 57 -9.37 4.25 -9.08
CA HIS A 57 -8.30 5.24 -9.15
C HIS A 57 -7.38 4.94 -10.33
N PRO A 58 -7.69 5.38 -11.57
CA PRO A 58 -6.84 5.12 -12.73
C PRO A 58 -5.39 5.56 -12.54
N ILE A 59 -5.16 6.61 -11.74
CA ILE A 59 -3.83 7.07 -11.36
C ILE A 59 -2.98 6.01 -10.62
N ALA A 60 -3.61 4.97 -10.07
CA ALA A 60 -2.91 3.84 -9.48
C ALA A 60 -2.10 3.03 -10.50
N THR A 61 -2.44 3.08 -11.80
CA THR A 61 -1.60 2.45 -12.84
C THR A 61 -0.24 3.13 -12.98
N ASP A 62 -0.16 4.41 -12.61
CA ASP A 62 1.08 5.18 -12.61
C ASP A 62 1.99 4.81 -11.43
N LEU A 63 1.52 3.97 -10.49
CA LEU A 63 2.29 3.48 -9.34
C LEU A 63 3.40 2.49 -9.71
N GLY A 64 3.89 2.53 -10.95
CA GLY A 64 5.09 1.83 -11.39
C GLY A 64 4.97 0.31 -11.32
N ILE A 65 3.99 -0.28 -12.03
CA ILE A 65 4.09 -1.72 -12.36
C ILE A 65 5.19 -1.84 -13.42
N GLU A 66 6.43 -2.04 -12.98
CA GLU A 66 7.53 -2.39 -13.87
C GLU A 66 7.65 -3.92 -14.00
N ASP A 67 8.40 -4.37 -15.02
CA ASP A 67 8.79 -5.78 -15.18
C ASP A 67 9.68 -6.20 -13.98
N GLY A 68 9.04 -6.59 -12.88
CA GLY A 68 9.67 -6.76 -11.57
C GLY A 68 8.86 -6.28 -10.37
N GLY A 69 7.62 -5.83 -10.58
CA GLY A 69 6.68 -5.46 -9.51
C GLY A 69 6.49 -3.95 -9.34
N VAL A 70 5.81 -3.58 -8.26
CA VAL A 70 5.44 -2.18 -7.96
C VAL A 70 6.63 -1.42 -7.38
N THR A 71 7.12 -0.39 -8.06
CA THR A 71 8.17 0.53 -7.57
C THR A 71 7.55 1.84 -7.11
N PHE A 72 7.64 2.10 -5.80
CA PHE A 72 7.18 3.35 -5.18
C PHE A 72 8.19 4.50 -5.38
N ASP A 73 9.10 4.42 -6.36
CA ASP A 73 10.12 5.44 -6.59
C ASP A 73 9.61 6.59 -7.50
N ALA A 74 8.47 6.37 -8.19
CA ALA A 74 7.83 7.32 -9.10
C ALA A 74 7.20 8.55 -8.40
N PHE A 75 7.23 8.62 -7.08
CA PHE A 75 6.56 9.68 -6.31
C PHE A 75 7.44 10.91 -6.03
N SER A 76 8.70 10.90 -6.43
CA SER A 76 9.66 11.94 -6.06
C SER A 76 9.50 13.26 -6.85
N ASP A 77 8.76 13.26 -7.97
CA ASP A 77 8.49 14.44 -8.82
C ASP A 77 6.99 14.74 -8.96
N LEU A 78 6.29 14.87 -7.83
CA LEU A 78 4.84 15.11 -7.84
C LEU A 78 4.47 16.60 -7.84
N ASP A 79 3.66 16.97 -8.83
CA ASP A 79 2.86 18.18 -8.82
C ASP A 79 1.86 18.12 -7.65
N GLU A 80 1.79 19.20 -6.86
CA GLU A 80 0.93 19.35 -5.68
C GLU A 80 -0.55 19.08 -6.03
N ALA A 81 -0.95 19.37 -7.29
CA ALA A 81 -2.27 19.07 -7.82
C ALA A 81 -2.62 17.56 -7.87
N ARG A 82 -1.62 16.68 -7.92
CA ARG A 82 -1.80 15.22 -7.96
C ARG A 82 -1.66 14.55 -6.59
N ALA A 83 -1.22 15.28 -5.56
CA ALA A 83 -0.95 14.73 -4.24
C ALA A 83 -2.22 14.13 -3.58
N GLU A 84 -3.37 14.79 -3.70
CA GLU A 84 -4.64 14.29 -3.14
C GLU A 84 -5.13 12.99 -3.79
N PRO A 85 -5.31 12.91 -5.13
CA PRO A 85 -5.77 11.67 -5.75
C PRO A 85 -4.77 10.53 -5.60
N LEU A 86 -3.46 10.81 -5.54
CA LEU A 86 -2.45 9.79 -5.24
C LEU A 86 -2.50 9.33 -3.79
N ALA A 87 -2.69 10.22 -2.83
CA ALA A 87 -2.84 9.85 -1.43
C ALA A 87 -4.06 8.93 -1.25
N ALA A 88 -5.17 9.24 -1.90
CA ALA A 88 -6.35 8.38 -1.90
C ALA A 88 -6.06 7.00 -2.53
N ALA A 89 -5.44 6.96 -3.71
CA ALA A 89 -5.06 5.72 -4.37
C ALA A 89 -4.10 4.86 -3.51
N CYS A 90 -3.12 5.49 -2.84
CA CYS A 90 -2.19 4.80 -1.95
C CYS A 90 -2.89 4.25 -0.70
N LYS A 91 -3.85 4.99 -0.13
CA LYS A 91 -4.66 4.51 1.00
C LYS A 91 -5.42 3.23 0.61
N ASP A 92 -6.10 3.27 -0.53
CA ASP A 92 -6.89 2.13 -1.03
C ASP A 92 -5.98 0.96 -1.43
N LEU A 93 -4.77 1.23 -1.89
CA LEU A 93 -3.76 0.20 -2.15
C LEU A 93 -3.33 -0.51 -0.86
N VAL A 94 -3.11 0.21 0.24
CA VAL A 94 -2.83 -0.41 1.54
C VAL A 94 -3.99 -1.33 1.95
N ILE A 95 -5.23 -0.86 1.81
CA ILE A 95 -6.44 -1.64 2.11
C ILE A 95 -6.48 -2.91 1.26
N ALA A 96 -6.32 -2.79 -0.06
CA ALA A 96 -6.33 -3.91 -0.98
C ALA A 96 -5.25 -4.96 -0.64
N PHE A 97 -4.05 -4.52 -0.21
CA PHE A 97 -3.02 -5.43 0.25
C PHE A 97 -3.45 -6.23 1.48
N PHE A 98 -4.00 -5.56 2.50
CA PHE A 98 -4.44 -6.25 3.71
C PHE A 98 -5.59 -7.22 3.46
N ASP A 99 -6.51 -6.89 2.54
CA ASP A 99 -7.59 -7.78 2.11
C ASP A 99 -7.03 -9.02 1.42
N ILE A 100 -6.19 -8.85 0.40
CA ILE A 100 -5.56 -9.96 -0.33
C ILE A 100 -4.74 -10.85 0.61
N LEU A 101 -3.93 -10.24 1.48
CA LEU A 101 -3.13 -10.98 2.45
C LEU A 101 -4.02 -11.74 3.45
N SER A 102 -5.16 -11.18 3.85
CA SER A 102 -6.09 -11.84 4.76
C SER A 102 -6.82 -13.00 4.08
N GLU A 103 -7.16 -12.85 2.81
CA GLU A 103 -7.70 -13.93 1.97
C GLU A 103 -6.70 -15.10 1.86
N LEU A 104 -5.40 -14.81 1.70
CA LEU A 104 -4.37 -15.83 1.46
C LEU A 104 -3.78 -16.47 2.72
N THR A 105 -3.59 -15.68 3.77
CA THR A 105 -2.83 -16.09 4.97
C THR A 105 -3.69 -16.21 6.23
N GLY A 106 -4.97 -15.83 6.13
CA GLY A 106 -5.86 -15.69 7.27
C GLY A 106 -5.55 -14.47 8.13
N GLN A 107 -6.39 -14.22 9.13
CA GLN A 107 -6.34 -12.99 9.94
C GLN A 107 -5.15 -12.90 10.91
N VAL A 108 -4.48 -14.01 11.22
CA VAL A 108 -3.42 -14.03 12.25
C VAL A 108 -2.15 -13.34 11.75
N LEU A 109 -1.73 -13.64 10.52
CA LEU A 109 -0.53 -13.06 9.93
C LEU A 109 -0.74 -11.58 9.61
N THR A 110 -1.89 -11.22 9.05
CA THR A 110 -2.22 -9.82 8.74
C THR A 110 -2.36 -8.95 9.97
N GLN A 111 -2.94 -9.45 11.07
CA GLN A 111 -2.95 -8.70 12.33
C GLN A 111 -1.56 -8.49 12.94
N GLY A 112 -0.65 -9.46 12.78
CA GLY A 112 0.74 -9.30 13.20
C GLY A 112 1.42 -8.18 12.44
N TRP A 113 1.24 -8.14 11.11
CA TRP A 113 1.84 -7.11 10.26
C TRP A 113 1.22 -5.73 10.49
N LEU A 114 -0.07 -5.65 10.77
CA LEU A 114 -0.72 -4.39 11.13
C LEU A 114 -0.09 -3.79 12.39
N ARG A 115 0.12 -4.60 13.44
CA ARG A 115 0.81 -4.17 14.66
C ARG A 115 2.26 -3.76 14.41
N GLU A 116 3.01 -4.53 13.63
CA GLU A 116 4.40 -4.17 13.26
C GLU A 116 4.46 -2.80 12.53
N ILE A 117 3.43 -2.44 11.77
CA ILE A 117 3.34 -1.15 11.07
C ILE A 117 2.91 -0.02 12.01
N GLU A 118 2.05 -0.30 13.00
CA GLU A 118 1.65 0.62 14.06
C GLU A 118 2.81 0.93 15.03
N ASP A 119 3.56 -0.09 15.43
CA ASP A 119 4.69 0.00 16.39
C ASP A 119 5.97 0.56 15.75
N GLY A 120 6.02 0.61 14.41
CA GLY A 120 7.15 1.12 13.64
C GLY A 120 7.24 2.64 13.60
N GLU A 121 7.41 3.25 14.79
CA GLU A 121 8.02 4.59 14.99
C GLU A 121 9.53 4.46 15.25
#